data_AF-A0A0K8U2J9-F1
#
_entry.id   AF-A0A0K8U2J9-F1
#
_cell.length_a   1.000
_cell.length_b   1.000
_cell.length_c   1.000
_cell.angle_alpha   90.00
_cell.angle_beta   90.00
_cell.angle_gamma   90.00
#
_symmetry.space_group_name_H-M   'P 1'
#
loop_
_entity.id
_entity.type
_entity.pdbx_description
1 polymer ?
#
loop_
_entity_poly.entity_id
_entity_poly.type
_entity_poly.pdbx_seq_one_letter_code
_entity_poly.pdbx_strand_id
1 'polypeptide(L)'
;MDEIFAKINSEINIKRYKREYMSHFEVLRDAIFTALKKNQTFTALYNGNYLRGSYADNLKVKYPNEYDVVFRLKLPEEKRILVVKDKKIPGNVKLDLSQLFTDLDNSLEKCKLPFYWDPNLNLYDQIRGSGLTDMRRCVQSKKKLLENYARLKVRTEVDHFKVYKTFLTVTELKENGLIKSSAIPKDKSPEKIELISAEPRTCIIL
;
A
#
# COMPACT_ATOMS: atom_id res chain seq x y z
N MET A 1 -3.69 -52.30 -10.02
CA MET A 1 -3.27 -51.19 -9.13
C MET A 1 -4.03 -49.92 -9.49
N ASP A 2 -4.15 -49.61 -10.78
CA ASP A 2 -4.86 -48.41 -11.27
C ASP A 2 -6.34 -48.36 -10.92
N GLU A 3 -7.03 -49.50 -10.91
CA GLU A 3 -8.44 -49.58 -10.49
C GLU A 3 -8.65 -49.20 -9.02
N ILE A 4 -7.70 -49.56 -8.16
CA ILE A 4 -7.73 -49.22 -6.74
C ILE A 4 -7.56 -47.71 -6.57
N PHE A 5 -6.61 -47.10 -7.29
CA PHE A 5 -6.42 -45.65 -7.26
C PHE A 5 -7.58 -44.87 -7.87
N ALA A 6 -8.20 -45.39 -8.93
CA ALA A 6 -9.41 -44.80 -9.51
C ALA A 6 -10.57 -44.80 -8.50
N LYS A 7 -10.75 -45.90 -7.76
CA LYS A 7 -11.77 -46.03 -6.72
C LYS A 7 -11.49 -45.11 -5.53
N ILE A 8 -10.24 -45.01 -5.07
CA ILE A 8 -9.87 -44.06 -4.02
C ILE A 8 -10.17 -42.63 -4.49
N ASN A 9 -9.75 -42.29 -5.71
CA ASN A 9 -9.98 -40.97 -6.29
C ASN A 9 -11.46 -40.63 -6.36
N SER A 10 -12.35 -41.55 -6.76
CA SER A 10 -13.79 -41.28 -6.80
C SER A 10 -14.39 -40.94 -5.43
N GLU A 11 -13.87 -41.52 -4.35
CA GLU A 11 -14.34 -41.25 -2.98
C GLU A 11 -13.84 -39.92 -2.43
N ILE A 12 -12.60 -39.56 -2.74
CA ILE A 12 -11.93 -38.37 -2.18
C ILE A 12 -12.10 -37.11 -3.05
N ASN A 13 -12.60 -37.23 -4.28
CA ASN A 13 -12.69 -36.11 -5.21
C ASN A 13 -13.79 -35.12 -4.83
N ILE A 14 -13.47 -33.82 -4.92
CA ILE A 14 -14.37 -32.72 -4.55
C ILE A 14 -15.37 -32.32 -5.64
N LYS A 15 -15.26 -32.84 -6.87
CA LYS A 15 -16.05 -32.41 -8.05
C LYS A 15 -17.55 -32.32 -7.77
N ARG A 16 -18.10 -33.32 -7.06
CA ARG A 16 -19.53 -33.37 -6.71
C ARG A 16 -19.99 -32.25 -5.78
N TYR A 17 -19.08 -31.70 -4.96
CA TYR A 17 -19.38 -30.67 -3.96
C TYR A 17 -18.99 -29.26 -4.41
N LYS A 18 -18.23 -29.14 -5.51
CA LYS A 18 -17.62 -27.87 -5.93
C LYS A 18 -18.63 -26.74 -6.08
N ARG A 19 -19.76 -27.00 -6.73
CA ARG A 19 -20.78 -25.97 -7.04
C ARG A 19 -21.45 -25.43 -5.77
N GLU A 20 -21.88 -26.32 -4.88
CA GLU A 20 -22.59 -25.94 -3.65
C GLU A 20 -21.69 -25.12 -2.74
N TYR A 21 -20.47 -25.58 -2.50
CA TYR A 21 -19.56 -24.96 -1.54
C TYR A 21 -18.90 -23.67 -2.09
N MET A 22 -18.77 -23.54 -3.40
CA MET A 22 -18.26 -22.30 -4.02
C MET A 22 -19.25 -21.15 -3.95
N SER A 23 -20.56 -21.43 -3.95
CA SER A 23 -21.58 -20.38 -4.02
C SER A 23 -21.43 -19.35 -2.89
N HIS A 24 -21.32 -19.80 -1.64
CA HIS A 24 -21.13 -18.93 -0.48
C HIS A 24 -19.79 -18.18 -0.52
N PHE A 25 -18.74 -18.86 -0.96
CA PHE A 25 -17.42 -18.24 -1.12
C PHE A 25 -17.47 -17.10 -2.14
N GLU A 26 -18.11 -17.30 -3.30
CA GLU A 26 -18.22 -16.28 -4.34
C GLU A 26 -19.01 -15.06 -3.87
N VAL A 27 -20.15 -15.27 -3.18
CA VAL A 27 -20.93 -14.17 -2.60
C VAL A 27 -20.10 -13.37 -1.59
N LEU A 28 -19.39 -14.06 -0.68
CA LEU A 28 -18.55 -13.41 0.32
C LEU A 28 -17.38 -12.65 -0.32
N ARG A 29 -16.68 -13.29 -1.27
CA ARG A 29 -15.59 -12.68 -2.05
C ARG A 29 -16.08 -11.40 -2.72
N ASP A 30 -17.19 -11.46 -3.43
CA ASP A 30 -17.71 -10.32 -4.19
C ASP A 30 -18.17 -9.19 -3.27
N ALA A 31 -18.77 -9.51 -2.12
CA ALA A 31 -19.11 -8.52 -1.09
C ALA A 31 -17.85 -7.81 -0.54
N ILE A 32 -16.81 -8.57 -0.19
CA ILE A 32 -15.54 -8.03 0.30
C ILE A 32 -14.90 -7.12 -0.75
N PHE A 33 -14.76 -7.56 -2.00
CA PHE A 33 -14.13 -6.74 -3.03
C PHE A 33 -14.97 -5.52 -3.40
N THR A 34 -16.30 -5.62 -3.35
CA THR A 34 -17.18 -4.46 -3.54
C THR A 34 -16.96 -3.42 -2.44
N ALA A 35 -16.82 -3.85 -1.19
CA ALA A 35 -16.53 -2.95 -0.07
C ALA A 35 -15.11 -2.33 -0.18
N LEU A 36 -14.09 -3.14 -0.47
CA LEU A 36 -12.71 -2.68 -0.61
C LEU A 36 -12.55 -1.68 -1.76
N LYS A 37 -13.23 -1.90 -2.89
CA LYS A 37 -13.18 -1.00 -4.06
C LYS A 37 -13.84 0.37 -3.82
N LYS A 38 -14.57 0.56 -2.71
CA LYS A 38 -15.01 1.91 -2.30
C LYS A 38 -13.84 2.80 -1.90
N ASN A 39 -12.71 2.21 -1.49
CA ASN A 39 -11.49 2.94 -1.22
C ASN A 39 -10.75 3.22 -2.55
N GLN A 40 -10.55 4.50 -2.88
CA GLN A 40 -9.92 4.92 -4.13
C GLN A 40 -8.47 4.42 -4.25
N THR A 41 -7.71 4.43 -3.16
CA THR A 41 -6.32 3.93 -3.12
C THR A 41 -6.26 2.44 -3.42
N PHE A 42 -7.12 1.64 -2.78
CA PHE A 42 -7.20 0.21 -3.06
C PHE A 42 -7.56 -0.04 -4.52
N THR A 43 -8.57 0.67 -5.05
CA THR A 43 -8.99 0.54 -6.44
C THR A 43 -7.87 0.89 -7.43
N ALA A 44 -7.06 1.92 -7.15
CA ALA A 44 -5.92 2.29 -7.98
C ALA A 44 -4.81 1.22 -7.98
N LEU A 45 -4.61 0.54 -6.84
CA LEU A 45 -3.60 -0.52 -6.69
C LEU A 45 -4.10 -1.90 -7.15
N TYR A 46 -5.40 -2.12 -7.18
CA TYR A 46 -5.97 -3.45 -7.37
C TYR A 46 -5.78 -3.96 -8.81
N ASN A 47 -5.11 -5.11 -8.95
CA ASN A 47 -4.80 -5.77 -10.22
C ASN A 47 -5.38 -7.19 -10.30
N GLY A 48 -6.53 -7.38 -9.67
CA GLY A 48 -7.28 -8.64 -9.68
C GLY A 48 -6.98 -9.55 -8.49
N ASN A 49 -7.66 -10.70 -8.49
CA ASN A 49 -7.50 -11.75 -7.50
C ASN A 49 -7.52 -13.10 -8.21
N TYR A 50 -7.04 -14.13 -7.52
CA TYR A 50 -7.17 -15.51 -7.98
C TYR A 50 -7.14 -16.46 -6.78
N LEU A 51 -7.69 -17.65 -6.98
CA LEU A 51 -7.61 -18.72 -6.00
C LEU A 51 -6.25 -19.40 -6.07
N ARG A 52 -5.73 -19.77 -4.91
CA ARG A 52 -4.48 -20.53 -4.74
C ARG A 52 -4.71 -21.66 -3.74
N GLY A 53 -3.64 -22.38 -3.44
CA GLY A 53 -3.64 -23.44 -2.46
C GLY A 53 -4.40 -24.69 -2.91
N SER A 54 -4.62 -25.58 -1.95
CA SER A 54 -5.06 -26.95 -2.20
C SER A 54 -6.36 -27.05 -3.00
N TYR A 55 -7.29 -26.11 -2.81
CA TYR A 55 -8.52 -26.05 -3.59
C TYR A 55 -8.26 -25.70 -5.06
N ALA A 56 -7.51 -24.62 -5.32
CA ALA A 56 -7.22 -24.17 -6.68
C ALA A 56 -6.37 -25.18 -7.46
N ASP A 57 -5.46 -25.86 -6.77
CA ASP A 57 -4.54 -26.85 -7.34
C ASP A 57 -5.21 -28.23 -7.53
N ASN A 58 -6.50 -28.37 -7.20
CA ASN A 58 -7.27 -29.63 -7.20
C ASN A 58 -6.64 -30.74 -6.31
N LEU A 59 -5.94 -30.34 -5.25
CA LEU A 59 -5.32 -31.24 -4.27
C LEU A 59 -6.18 -31.40 -3.00
N LYS A 60 -7.25 -30.61 -2.85
CA LYS A 60 -8.17 -30.72 -1.72
C LYS A 60 -8.90 -32.07 -1.75
N VAL A 61 -8.96 -32.71 -0.58
CA VAL A 61 -9.60 -34.01 -0.39
C VAL A 61 -10.95 -33.83 0.31
N LYS A 62 -11.96 -34.57 -0.16
CA LYS A 62 -13.31 -34.69 0.41
C LYS A 62 -14.18 -33.45 0.25
N TYR A 63 -13.92 -32.36 0.97
CA TYR A 63 -14.75 -31.14 0.95
C TYR A 63 -13.93 -29.87 0.72
N PRO A 64 -14.40 -28.94 -0.12
CA PRO A 64 -13.79 -27.63 -0.29
C PRO A 64 -14.22 -26.69 0.85
N ASN A 65 -13.74 -26.94 2.06
CA ASN A 65 -14.06 -26.18 3.26
C ASN A 65 -13.06 -25.06 3.59
N GLU A 66 -12.10 -24.81 2.70
CA GLU A 66 -11.02 -23.85 2.86
C GLU A 66 -10.65 -23.27 1.50
N TYR A 67 -10.42 -21.96 1.46
CA TYR A 67 -10.13 -21.23 0.24
C TYR A 67 -9.02 -20.22 0.48
N ASP A 68 -7.94 -20.31 -0.29
CA ASP A 68 -6.89 -19.30 -0.29
C ASP A 68 -7.13 -18.32 -1.43
N VAL A 69 -7.34 -17.04 -1.10
CA VAL A 69 -7.51 -15.97 -2.08
C VAL A 69 -6.28 -15.09 -2.07
N VAL A 70 -5.65 -14.94 -3.24
CA VAL A 70 -4.50 -14.04 -3.40
C VAL A 70 -4.97 -12.74 -4.03
N PHE A 71 -4.66 -11.62 -3.36
CA PHE A 71 -4.93 -10.28 -3.85
C PHE A 71 -3.70 -9.80 -4.61
N ARG A 72 -3.87 -9.45 -5.88
CA ARG A 72 -2.79 -8.84 -6.66
C ARG A 72 -2.91 -7.33 -6.56
N LEU A 73 -1.91 -6.70 -5.99
CA LEU A 73 -1.75 -5.26 -6.00
C LEU A 73 -0.61 -4.90 -6.94
N LYS A 74 -0.81 -3.91 -7.80
CA LYS A 74 0.23 -3.33 -8.65
C LYS A 74 0.66 -2.01 -8.04
N LEU A 75 1.95 -1.92 -7.70
CA LEU A 75 2.51 -0.67 -7.18
C LEU A 75 2.77 0.30 -8.35
N PRO A 76 2.49 1.60 -8.16
CA PRO A 76 2.93 2.61 -9.12
C PRO A 76 4.46 2.63 -9.20
N GLU A 77 4.98 2.95 -10.39
CA GLU A 77 6.43 3.03 -10.63
C GLU A 77 7.21 1.76 -10.25
N GLU A 78 6.59 0.59 -10.40
CA GLU A 78 7.17 -0.73 -10.00
C GLU A 78 8.59 -0.96 -10.53
N LYS A 79 8.94 -0.40 -11.70
CA LYS A 79 10.27 -0.48 -12.31
C LYS A 79 11.36 0.24 -11.49
N ARG A 80 10.99 1.17 -10.63
CA ARG A 80 11.90 1.94 -9.75
C ARG A 80 11.99 1.35 -8.34
N ILE A 81 11.12 0.40 -8.01
CA ILE A 81 11.14 -0.29 -6.72
C ILE A 81 12.08 -1.48 -6.84
N LEU A 82 13.23 -1.40 -6.17
CA LEU A 82 14.19 -2.49 -6.19
C LEU A 82 13.79 -3.56 -5.17
N VAL A 83 13.62 -4.79 -5.64
CA VAL A 83 13.33 -5.94 -4.78
C VAL A 83 14.65 -6.61 -4.40
N VAL A 84 15.02 -6.49 -3.14
CA VAL A 84 16.30 -6.98 -2.61
C VAL A 84 16.06 -8.17 -1.67
N LYS A 85 16.74 -9.29 -1.90
CA LYS A 85 16.63 -10.46 -1.02
C LYS A 85 17.01 -10.11 0.44
N ASP A 86 16.23 -10.58 1.41
CA ASP A 86 16.67 -10.51 2.80
C ASP A 86 17.74 -11.59 3.07
N LYS A 87 18.95 -11.16 3.44
CA LYS A 87 20.05 -12.07 3.77
C LYS A 87 19.85 -12.81 5.08
N LYS A 88 18.99 -12.31 5.98
CA LYS A 88 18.79 -12.88 7.32
C LYS A 88 17.64 -13.88 7.37
N ILE A 89 16.58 -13.64 6.59
CA ILE A 89 15.33 -14.43 6.64
C ILE A 89 15.08 -15.01 5.24
N PRO A 90 15.36 -16.32 5.03
CA PRO A 90 15.07 -16.99 3.77
C PRO A 90 13.59 -16.85 3.39
N GLY A 91 13.30 -16.64 2.11
CA GLY A 91 11.93 -16.43 1.61
C GLY A 91 11.45 -14.98 1.68
N ASN A 92 12.13 -14.10 2.42
CA ASN A 92 11.74 -12.70 2.53
C ASN A 92 12.50 -11.80 1.55
N VAL A 93 11.86 -10.71 1.15
CA VAL A 93 12.43 -9.63 0.34
C VAL A 93 12.21 -8.28 1.01
N LYS A 94 13.07 -7.32 0.67
CA LYS A 94 12.98 -5.91 1.05
C LYS A 94 12.68 -5.10 -0.20
N LEU A 95 11.71 -4.21 -0.09
CA LEU A 95 11.42 -3.23 -1.14
C LEU A 95 12.23 -1.96 -0.84
N ASP A 96 13.12 -1.61 -1.76
CA ASP A 96 13.92 -0.39 -1.68
C ASP A 96 13.31 0.69 -2.59
N LEU A 97 12.86 1.78 -1.95
CA LEU A 97 12.21 2.92 -2.58
C LEU A 97 13.16 4.12 -2.75
N SER A 98 14.44 3.97 -2.40
CA SER A 98 15.40 5.09 -2.35
C SER A 98 15.56 5.79 -3.70
N GLN A 99 15.51 5.02 -4.80
CA GLN A 99 15.57 5.59 -6.16
C GLN A 99 14.33 6.44 -6.45
N LEU A 100 13.14 5.99 -6.07
CA LEU A 100 11.89 6.73 -6.26
C LEU A 100 11.94 8.10 -5.54
N PHE A 101 12.43 8.13 -4.30
CA PHE A 101 12.62 9.40 -3.57
C PHE A 101 13.67 10.32 -4.22
N THR A 102 14.72 9.74 -4.82
CA THR A 102 15.74 10.52 -5.55
C THR A 102 15.18 11.13 -6.82
N ASP A 103 14.41 10.37 -7.59
CA ASP A 103 13.78 10.85 -8.82
C ASP A 103 12.76 11.95 -8.52
N LEU A 104 12.00 11.80 -7.43
CA LEU A 104 11.03 12.80 -6.99
C LEU A 104 11.71 14.11 -6.52
N ASP A 105 12.80 14.03 -5.76
CA ASP A 105 13.59 15.22 -5.36
C ASP A 105 14.15 15.95 -6.59
N ASN A 106 14.71 15.20 -7.55
CA ASN A 106 15.23 15.76 -8.81
C ASN A 106 14.12 16.40 -9.66
N SER A 107 12.93 15.78 -9.70
CA SER A 107 11.75 16.30 -10.40
C SER A 107 11.33 17.65 -9.82
N LEU A 108 11.22 17.73 -8.49
CA LEU A 108 10.85 18.94 -7.77
C LEU A 108 11.93 20.03 -7.87
N GLU A 109 13.21 19.66 -7.84
CA GLU A 109 14.32 20.60 -8.06
C GLU A 109 14.28 21.26 -9.42
N LYS A 110 14.03 20.46 -10.47
CA LYS A 110 13.98 20.94 -11.85
C LYS A 110 12.64 21.59 -12.19
N CYS A 111 11.70 21.61 -11.25
CA CYS A 111 10.30 21.96 -11.48
C CYS A 111 9.74 21.28 -12.73
N LYS A 112 10.12 20.03 -13.00
CA LYS A 112 9.71 19.31 -14.21
C LYS A 112 9.28 17.90 -13.86
N LEU A 113 8.00 17.61 -14.07
CA LEU A 113 7.51 16.24 -14.01
C LEU A 113 8.13 15.40 -15.13
N PRO A 114 8.83 14.30 -14.81
CA PRO A 114 9.49 13.50 -15.83
C PRO A 114 8.52 12.69 -16.69
N PHE A 115 7.24 12.58 -16.29
CA PHE A 115 6.22 11.81 -17.01
C PHE A 115 4.89 12.55 -17.00
N TYR A 116 4.69 13.40 -17.99
CA TYR A 116 3.36 13.85 -18.39
C TYR A 116 3.10 13.37 -19.82
N TRP A 117 1.84 13.07 -20.13
CA TRP A 117 1.44 12.57 -21.45
C TRP A 117 1.59 13.62 -22.56
N ASP A 118 1.78 14.89 -22.20
CA ASP A 118 1.98 16.02 -23.10
C ASP A 118 3.19 16.85 -22.62
N PRO A 119 4.23 17.05 -23.46
CA PRO A 119 5.42 17.83 -23.10
C PRO A 119 5.15 19.31 -22.80
N ASN A 120 3.97 19.84 -23.15
CA ASN A 120 3.57 21.22 -22.89
C ASN A 120 2.71 21.37 -21.63
N LEU A 121 2.39 20.28 -20.93
CA LEU A 121 1.58 20.30 -19.73
C LEU A 121 2.40 19.78 -18.56
N ASN A 122 2.87 20.69 -17.71
CA ASN A 122 3.57 20.35 -16.48
C ASN A 122 2.68 20.72 -15.30
N LEU A 123 2.18 19.72 -14.56
CA LEU A 123 1.29 19.94 -13.41
C LEU A 123 1.94 20.86 -12.35
N TYR A 124 3.27 20.86 -12.25
CA TYR A 124 3.99 21.75 -11.34
C TYR A 124 3.77 23.24 -11.65
N ASP A 125 3.48 23.61 -12.90
CA ASP A 125 3.20 24.99 -13.28
C ASP A 125 1.91 25.53 -12.64
N GLN A 126 1.00 24.63 -12.25
CA GLN A 126 -0.24 24.96 -11.56
C GLN A 126 -0.05 25.14 -10.04
N ILE A 127 1.08 24.67 -9.50
CA ILE A 127 1.39 24.75 -8.07
C ILE A 127 2.02 26.12 -7.80
N ARG A 128 1.22 27.02 -7.22
CA ARG A 128 1.63 28.41 -6.94
C ARG A 128 2.37 28.54 -5.60
N GLY A 129 3.14 29.62 -5.47
CA GLY A 129 3.79 30.00 -4.22
C GLY A 129 4.94 29.07 -3.81
N SER A 130 5.12 28.86 -2.51
CA SER A 130 6.18 27.99 -1.96
C SER A 130 5.89 26.50 -2.08
N GLY A 131 4.75 26.09 -2.68
CA GLY A 131 4.27 24.71 -2.67
C GLY A 131 5.29 23.68 -3.13
N LEU A 132 5.93 23.88 -4.29
CA LEU A 132 6.96 22.96 -4.79
C LEU A 132 8.20 22.91 -3.88
N THR A 133 8.56 24.05 -3.28
CA THR A 133 9.69 24.12 -2.33
C THR A 133 9.38 23.34 -1.05
N ASP A 134 8.16 23.45 -0.54
CA ASP A 134 7.72 22.74 0.66
C ASP A 134 7.60 21.23 0.40
N MET A 135 7.08 20.83 -0.76
CA MET A 135 7.08 19.44 -1.23
C MET A 135 8.51 18.89 -1.32
N ARG A 136 9.43 19.63 -1.96
CA ARG A 136 10.84 19.23 -2.07
C ARG A 136 11.47 19.04 -0.69
N ARG A 137 11.28 20.01 0.21
CA ARG A 137 11.80 19.93 1.58
C ARG A 137 11.29 18.69 2.32
N CYS A 138 10.02 18.33 2.12
CA CYS A 138 9.51 17.10 2.69
C CYS A 138 10.17 15.86 2.10
N VAL A 139 10.25 15.75 0.77
CA VAL A 139 10.87 14.61 0.08
C VAL A 139 12.32 14.44 0.54
N GLN A 140 13.07 15.53 0.63
CA GLN A 140 14.45 15.53 1.14
C GLN A 140 14.55 15.05 2.59
N SER A 141 13.62 15.48 3.45
CA SER A 141 13.56 15.02 4.84
C SER A 141 13.34 13.51 4.93
N LYS A 142 12.43 12.96 4.10
CA LYS A 142 12.15 11.52 4.07
C LYS A 142 13.29 10.73 3.46
N LYS A 143 13.87 11.20 2.35
CA LYS A 143 15.07 10.63 1.74
C LYS A 143 16.21 10.53 2.75
N LYS A 144 16.53 11.63 3.45
CA LYS A 144 17.57 11.65 4.48
C LYS A 144 17.30 10.66 5.62
N LEU A 145 16.04 10.52 6.04
CA LEU A 145 15.66 9.52 7.04
C LEU A 145 15.96 8.10 6.56
N LEU A 146 15.59 7.76 5.32
CA LEU A 146 15.83 6.44 4.73
C LEU A 146 17.33 6.17 4.55
N GLU A 147 18.10 7.16 4.08
CA GLU A 147 19.56 7.05 3.93
C GLU A 147 20.24 6.82 5.28
N ASN A 148 19.86 7.58 6.31
CA ASN A 148 20.39 7.40 7.66
C ASN A 148 20.06 6.01 8.20
N TYR A 149 18.82 5.57 8.02
CA TYR A 149 18.36 4.24 8.43
C TYR A 149 19.10 3.11 7.68
N ALA A 150 19.41 3.31 6.39
CA ALA A 150 20.17 2.35 5.59
C ALA A 150 21.61 2.18 6.11
N ARG A 151 22.24 3.26 6.59
CA ARG A 151 23.61 3.29 7.13
C ARG A 151 23.75 2.67 8.53
N LEU A 152 22.65 2.44 9.25
CA LEU A 152 22.69 1.82 10.57
C LEU A 152 23.22 0.38 10.49
N LYS A 153 24.30 0.10 11.23
CA LYS A 153 24.89 -1.25 11.35
C LYS A 153 23.93 -2.21 12.06
N VAL A 154 23.25 -1.72 13.08
CA VAL A 154 22.21 -2.43 13.84
C VAL A 154 20.98 -1.56 13.82
N ARG A 155 19.83 -2.15 13.50
CA ARG A 155 18.53 -1.48 13.45
C ARG A 155 17.69 -1.99 14.61
N THR A 156 17.04 -1.07 15.30
CA THR A 156 16.15 -1.37 16.42
C THR A 156 14.69 -1.24 16.00
N GLU A 157 13.77 -1.76 16.82
CA GLU A 157 12.33 -1.55 16.64
C GLU A 157 11.97 -0.06 16.58
N VAL A 158 12.68 0.79 17.33
CA VAL A 158 12.49 2.24 17.30
C VAL A 158 12.86 2.81 15.92
N ASP A 159 13.90 2.28 15.28
CA ASP A 159 14.31 2.71 13.95
C ASP A 159 13.31 2.23 12.88
N HIS A 160 12.83 0.99 12.98
CA HIS A 160 11.76 0.45 12.14
C HIS A 160 10.50 1.33 12.23
N PHE A 161 10.11 1.67 13.46
CA PHE A 161 8.94 2.48 13.73
C PHE A 161 9.07 3.92 13.18
N LYS A 162 10.26 4.54 13.26
CA LYS A 162 10.52 5.86 12.66
C LYS A 162 10.37 5.86 11.14
N VAL A 163 10.77 4.78 10.48
CA VAL A 163 10.57 4.62 9.03
C VAL A 163 9.10 4.36 8.73
N TYR A 164 8.46 3.44 9.45
CA TYR A 164 7.05 3.11 9.28
C TYR A 164 6.14 4.35 9.37
N LYS A 165 6.29 5.18 10.41
CA LYS A 165 5.46 6.38 10.60
C LYS A 165 5.55 7.38 9.44
N THR A 166 6.62 7.33 8.63
CA THR A 166 6.79 8.23 7.49
C THR A 166 5.85 7.90 6.35
N PHE A 167 5.34 6.67 6.29
CA PHE A 167 4.40 6.21 5.28
C PHE A 167 2.93 6.31 5.73
N LEU A 168 2.68 6.82 6.94
CA LEU A 168 1.34 7.01 7.46
C LEU A 168 0.88 8.45 7.28
N THR A 169 -0.38 8.59 6.89
CA THR A 169 -1.10 9.87 6.92
C THR A 169 -1.34 10.34 8.36
N VAL A 170 -1.64 11.63 8.54
CA VAL A 170 -2.00 12.17 9.87
C VAL A 170 -3.22 11.45 10.46
N THR A 171 -4.19 11.07 9.62
CA THR A 171 -5.37 10.31 10.03
C THR A 171 -4.99 8.93 10.52
N GLU A 172 -4.21 8.17 9.75
CA GLU A 172 -3.75 6.84 10.16
C GLU A 172 -2.88 6.92 11.43
N LEU A 173 -2.06 7.95 11.58
CA LEU A 173 -1.28 8.14 12.81
C LEU A 173 -2.18 8.38 14.02
N LYS A 174 -3.32 9.07 13.87
CA LYS A 174 -4.32 9.26 14.95
C LYS A 174 -5.10 7.97 15.24
N GLU A 175 -5.57 7.27 14.22
CA GLU A 175 -6.31 6.01 14.34
C GLU A 175 -5.46 4.92 15.01
N ASN A 176 -4.16 4.89 14.72
CA ASN A 176 -3.21 3.99 15.36
C ASN A 176 -2.73 4.50 16.74
N GLY A 177 -3.26 5.61 17.26
CA GLY A 177 -2.90 6.15 18.58
C GLY A 177 -1.48 6.72 18.67
N LEU A 178 -0.83 7.01 17.53
CA LEU A 178 0.58 7.43 17.44
C LEU A 178 0.76 8.94 17.59
N ILE A 179 -0.32 9.71 17.53
CA ILE A 179 -0.38 11.13 17.89
C ILE A 179 -1.65 11.37 18.71
N LYS A 180 -1.54 12.15 19.79
CA LYS A 180 -2.72 12.56 20.55
C LYS A 180 -3.61 13.44 19.67
N SER A 181 -4.92 13.21 19.69
CA SER A 181 -5.87 14.21 19.19
C SER A 181 -5.61 15.49 19.99
N SER A 182 -5.19 16.56 19.33
CA SER A 182 -5.12 17.86 19.99
C SER A 182 -6.53 18.15 20.53
N ALA A 183 -6.62 18.40 21.83
CA ALA A 183 -7.85 18.83 22.48
C ALA A 183 -8.46 19.99 21.69
N ILE A 184 -9.72 19.85 21.29
CA ILE A 184 -10.53 20.95 20.77
C ILE A 184 -10.70 21.94 21.93
N PRO A 185 -10.22 23.20 21.84
CA PRO A 185 -10.60 24.21 22.82
C PRO A 185 -12.09 24.49 22.66
N LYS A 186 -12.83 24.34 23.76
CA LYS A 186 -14.24 24.71 23.84
C LYS A 186 -14.40 26.21 23.53
N ASP A 187 -15.19 26.48 22.50
CA ASP A 187 -16.18 27.55 22.37
C ASP A 187 -15.87 28.90 23.05
N LYS A 188 -15.53 29.90 22.22
CA LYS A 188 -15.97 31.29 22.40
C LYS A 188 -16.45 31.82 21.04
N SER A 189 -17.62 32.43 21.07
CA SER A 189 -18.40 32.99 19.96
C SER A 189 -17.68 34.15 19.21
N PRO A 190 -18.21 34.61 18.05
CA PRO A 190 -17.39 35.07 16.95
C PRO A 190 -17.09 36.56 17.01
N GLU A 191 -15.81 36.92 17.14
CA GLU A 191 -15.32 38.22 16.71
C GLU A 191 -14.33 38.04 15.55
N LYS A 192 -14.56 38.83 14.50
CA LYS A 192 -13.80 38.89 13.25
C LYS A 192 -12.29 38.90 13.50
N ILE A 193 -11.59 37.88 13.02
CA ILE A 193 -10.15 37.94 12.78
C ILE A 193 -9.88 37.31 11.41
N GLU A 194 -9.17 38.07 10.58
CA GLU A 194 -8.70 37.70 9.24
C GLU A 194 -8.04 36.31 9.22
N LEU A 195 -8.45 35.45 8.28
CA LEU A 195 -7.85 34.14 8.08
C LEU A 195 -6.45 34.28 7.47
N ILE A 196 -5.45 34.47 8.32
CA ILE A 196 -4.11 33.91 8.09
C ILE A 196 -4.17 32.45 8.56
N SER A 197 -4.65 31.57 7.68
CA SER A 197 -4.60 30.12 7.92
C SER A 197 -3.19 29.61 7.67
N ALA A 198 -2.36 29.59 8.72
CA ALA A 198 -1.18 28.74 8.76
C ALA A 198 -1.64 27.31 9.05
N GLU A 199 -1.95 26.55 7.99
CA GLU A 199 -2.25 25.13 8.09
C GLU A 199 -1.04 24.35 8.66
N PRO A 200 -1.28 23.31 9.48
CA PRO A 200 -0.22 22.44 9.93
C PRO A 200 0.44 21.79 8.72
N ARG A 201 1.77 21.97 8.61
CA ARG A 201 2.67 21.49 7.54
C ARG A 201 2.50 19.98 7.30
N THR A 202 1.45 19.62 6.58
CA THR A 202 1.13 18.26 6.20
C THR A 202 1.83 18.01 4.89
N CYS A 203 2.74 17.05 4.90
CA CYS A 203 3.39 16.62 3.68
C CYS A 203 2.41 15.74 2.90
N ILE A 204 1.69 16.35 1.98
CA ILE A 204 0.90 15.64 0.98
C ILE A 204 1.81 15.45 -0.23
N ILE A 205 2.28 14.22 -0.43
CA ILE A 205 2.83 13.81 -1.72
C ILE A 205 1.60 13.38 -2.52
N LEU A 206 1.19 14.24 -3.47
CA LEU A 206 0.13 13.94 -4.44
C LEU A 206 0.61 12.90 -5.46
#